data_AF-A0A963ENM3-F1
#
_entry.id   AF-A0A963ENM3-F1
#
_cell.length_a   1.000
_cell.length_b   1.000
_cell.length_c   1.000
_cell.angle_alpha   90.00
_cell.angle_beta   90.00
_cell.angle_gamma   90.00
#
_symmetry.space_group_name_H-M   'P 1'
#
loop_
_entity.id
_entity.type
_entity.pdbx_description
1 polymer ?
#
loop_
_entity_poly.entity_id
_entity_poly.type
_entity_poly.pdbx_seq_one_letter_code
_entity_poly.pdbx_strand_id
1 'polypeptide(L)' 'MAQHALDALFVPRADEYLGEYILARDERLRWVSGFSGSAGMAVVLAERACAER' A
#
# COMPACT_ATOMS: atom_id res chain seq x y z
N MET A 1 -4.19 13.07 3.05
CA MET A 1 -4.90 12.73 4.30
C MET A 1 -5.65 13.94 4.85
N ALA A 2 -4.96 15.03 5.23
CA ALA A 2 -5.59 16.25 5.76
C ALA A 2 -6.67 16.87 4.85
N GLN A 3 -6.42 17.01 3.54
CA GLN A 3 -7.39 17.59 2.60
C GLN A 3 -8.72 16.81 2.53
N HIS A 4 -8.68 15.49 2.76
CA HIS A 4 -9.83 14.60 2.64
C HIS A 4 -10.35 14.11 3.99
N ALA A 5 -9.86 14.68 5.10
CA ALA A 5 -10.19 14.25 6.46
C ALA A 5 -10.06 12.72 6.66
N LEU A 6 -8.96 12.14 6.17
CA LEU A 6 -8.66 10.72 6.33
C LEU A 6 -7.69 10.48 7.48
N ASP A 7 -8.05 9.59 8.40
CA ASP A 7 -7.19 9.19 9.53
C ASP A 7 -6.13 8.15 9.13
N ALA A 8 -6.45 7.32 8.14
CA ALA A 8 -5.59 6.25 7.66
C ALA A 8 -5.72 6.05 6.14
N LEU A 9 -4.64 5.57 5.52
CA LEU A 9 -4.62 5.05 4.17
C LEU A 9 -4.06 3.62 4.19
N PHE A 10 -4.80 2.69 3.61
CA PHE A 10 -4.38 1.31 3.43
C PHE A 10 -3.89 1.12 2.00
N VAL A 11 -2.67 0.60 1.85
CA VAL A 11 -2.07 0.30 0.54
C VAL A 11 -1.78 -1.20 0.49
N PRO A 12 -2.69 -2.01 -0.07
CA PRO A 12 -2.48 -3.45 -0.17
C PRO A 12 -1.50 -3.80 -1.29
N ARG A 13 -0.96 -5.02 -1.24
CA ARG A 13 -0.28 -5.66 -2.37
C ARG A 13 -1.33 -6.17 -3.39
N ALA A 14 -2.09 -5.27 -4.01
CA ALA A 14 -3.15 -5.59 -4.97
C ALA A 14 -3.31 -4.52 -6.07
N ASP A 15 -3.71 -4.97 -7.25
CA ASP A 15 -4.27 -4.13 -8.32
C ASP A 15 -5.80 -4.16 -8.28
N GLU A 16 -6.45 -3.43 -9.19
CA GLU A 16 -7.91 -3.36 -9.28
C GLU A 16 -8.59 -4.68 -9.70
N TYR A 17 -7.81 -5.67 -10.14
CA TYR A 17 -8.29 -6.99 -10.54
C TYR A 17 -8.04 -8.07 -9.48
N LEU A 18 -7.39 -7.70 -8.36
CA LEU A 18 -7.01 -8.60 -7.28
C LEU A 18 -6.16 -9.79 -7.80
N GLY A 19 -5.34 -9.51 -8.81
CA GLY A 19 -4.47 -10.51 -9.42
C GLY A 19 -3.35 -10.97 -8.50
N GLU A 20 -2.90 -12.22 -8.68
CA GLU A 20 -1.75 -12.76 -7.95
C GLU A 20 -0.42 -12.09 -8.39
N TYR A 21 -0.35 -11.70 -9.67
CA TYR A 21 0.76 -10.98 -10.26
C TYR A 21 0.35 -9.56 -10.60
N ILE A 22 1.10 -8.61 -10.06
CA ILE A 22 0.84 -7.18 -10.27
C ILE A 22 1.86 -6.65 -11.27
N LEU A 23 1.37 -5.85 -12.22
CA LEU A 23 2.23 -5.18 -13.17
C LEU A 23 3.09 -4.13 -12.46
N ALA A 24 4.31 -3.91 -12.93
CA ALA A 24 5.24 -2.96 -12.30
C ALA A 24 4.64 -1.56 -12.05
N ARG A 25 3.79 -1.08 -12.96
CA ARG A 25 3.10 0.21 -12.82
C ARG A 25 2.08 0.26 -11.66
N ASP A 26 1.61 -0.91 -11.24
CA ASP A 26 0.56 -1.11 -10.24
C ASP A 26 1.12 -1.56 -8.88
N GLU A 27 2.45 -1.69 -8.72
CA GLU A 27 3.15 -2.03 -7.47
C GLU A 27 3.15 -0.87 -6.44
N ARG A 28 1.97 -0.35 -6.09
CA ARG A 28 1.79 0.82 -5.21
C ARG A 28 2.39 0.60 -3.82
N LEU A 29 2.24 -0.61 -3.24
CA LEU A 29 2.83 -0.96 -1.95
C LEU A 29 4.37 -0.86 -2.00
N ARG A 30 5.00 -1.39 -3.04
CA ARG A 30 6.44 -1.31 -3.22
C ARG A 30 6.89 0.14 -3.40
N TRP A 31 6.14 0.93 -4.16
CA TRP A 31 6.46 2.33 -4.38
C TRP A 31 6.46 3.14 -3.07
N VAL A 32 5.44 2.98 -2.20
CA VAL A 32 5.35 3.76 -0.94
C VAL A 32 6.26 3.27 0.18
N SER A 33 6.64 1.99 0.20
CA SER A 33 7.30 1.36 1.36
C SER A 33 8.61 0.63 1.06
N GLY A 34 8.94 0.40 -0.21
CA GLY A 34 10.03 -0.49 -0.61
C GLY A 34 9.73 -1.98 -0.43
N PHE A 35 8.57 -2.36 0.14
CA PHE A 35 8.19 -3.75 0.34
C PHE A 35 7.96 -4.48 -1.00
N SER A 36 8.69 -5.57 -1.23
CA SER A 36 8.63 -6.36 -2.46
C SER A 36 8.13 -7.80 -2.26
N GLY A 37 7.50 -8.09 -1.12
CA GLY A 37 6.91 -9.40 -0.85
C GLY A 37 5.66 -9.69 -1.69
N SER A 38 5.28 -10.96 -1.76
CA SER A 38 4.12 -11.41 -2.54
C SER A 38 2.77 -11.12 -1.88
N ALA A 39 2.74 -10.98 -0.56
CA ALA A 39 1.57 -10.60 0.22
C ALA A 39 2.00 -9.56 1.24
N GLY A 40 1.14 -8.58 1.51
CA GLY A 40 1.44 -7.52 2.48
C GLY A 40 0.52 -6.31 2.33
N MET A 41 0.64 -5.40 3.29
CA MET A 41 -0.10 -4.14 3.32
C MET A 41 0.67 -3.08 4.08
N ALA A 42 0.60 -1.84 3.61
CA ALA A 42 1.00 -0.68 4.39
C ALA A 42 -0.21 0.00 5.00
N VAL A 43 -0.07 0.42 6.25
CA VAL A 43 -1.02 1.29 6.95
C VAL A 43 -0.31 2.61 7.22
N VAL A 44 -0.81 3.68 6.59
CA VAL A 44 -0.27 5.03 6.71
C VAL A 44 -1.22 5.86 7.54
N LEU A 45 -0.75 6.32 8.70
CA LEU A 45 -1.42 7.28 9.56
C LEU A 45 -0.78 8.67 9.36
N ALA A 46 -1.38 9.72 9.92
CA ALA A 46 -0.89 11.09 9.74
C ALA A 46 0.59 11.28 10.12
N GLU A 47 1.04 10.64 11.20
CA GLU A 47 2.37 10.85 11.79
C GLU A 47 3.24 9.57 11.80
N ARG A 48 2.71 8.44 11.34
CA ARG A 48 3.39 7.13 11.42
C ARG A 48 2.91 6.19 10.33
N ALA A 49 3.76 5.25 9.92
CA ALA A 49 3.38 4.20 8.99
C ALA A 49 4.03 2.87 9.38
N CYS A 50 3.36 1.76 9.07
CA CYS A 50 3.95 0.43 9.08
C CYS A 50 3.69 -0.26 7.73
N ALA A 51 4.59 -1.15 7.33
CA ALA A 51 4.40 -2.07 6.24
C ALA A 51 4.74 -3.46 6.76
N GLU A 52 3.77 -4.37 6.74
CA GLU A 52 3.89 -5.70 7.31
C GLU A 52 3.91 -6.77 6.21
N ARG A 53 4.50 -7.92 6.53
CA ARG A 53 4.41 -9.13 5.71
C ARG A 53 3.01 -9.71 5.79
#